data_AF-A0A9D7NWX3-F1
#
_entry.id   AF-A0A9D7NWX3-F1
#
_cell.length_a   1.000
_cell.length_b   1.000
_cell.length_c   1.000
_cell.angle_alpha   90.00
_cell.angle_beta   90.00
_cell.angle_gamma   90.00
#
_symmetry.space_group_name_H-M   'P 1'
#
loop_
_entity.id
_entity.type
_entity.pdbx_description
1 polymer ?
#
loop_
_entity_poly.entity_id
_entity_poly.type
_entity_poly.pdbx_seq_one_letter_code
_entity_poly.pdbx_strand_id
1 'polypeptide(L)'
;MVAKVWFNGTESTLPSASQSTHTRDIDVASSDVHVVGYHTTQVDNQLVFRRDHWINGAAQTVALDTIYGVYIPEGNTSMRKRFYEQSIAVFLDGADVYTCYTRKVVHTEFGNTVLDSTYAMYAKNNETYGLGAGQVTDIHVANGDVYVTGRKGDRALYWKNGVEHFLTDGSIGQATAMSITVVGGVVHVAGYENHSGQNKAKVWTNGTETVLTTGTNTEEALGIAVSGGVVHVCGLEHTVPGGSKSAAKLWTNGVAQNLTDGTASKAQAFSIAVNGSDVYVTGQEQIVLGNDNFIRVWKNGVASTLNAGSDNLGGKTAIKVVP
;
A
#
# COMPACT_ATOMS: atom_id res chain seq x y z
N MET A 1 14.30 -8.63 -9.66
CA MET A 1 12.86 -8.83 -9.37
C MET A 1 12.06 -8.28 -10.54
N VAL A 2 11.10 -9.05 -11.03
CA VAL A 2 10.29 -8.72 -12.22
C VAL A 2 8.87 -8.40 -11.78
N ALA A 3 8.33 -7.28 -12.28
CA ALA A 3 6.95 -6.89 -12.06
C ALA A 3 6.00 -7.78 -12.87
N LYS A 4 5.00 -8.38 -12.21
CA LYS A 4 4.01 -9.26 -12.82
C LYS A 4 2.59 -8.78 -12.52
N VAL A 5 1.68 -9.05 -13.45
CA VAL A 5 0.24 -8.80 -13.33
C VAL A 5 -0.52 -10.00 -13.89
N TRP A 6 -1.70 -10.27 -13.33
CA TRP A 6 -2.59 -11.33 -13.81
C TRP A 6 -3.91 -10.73 -14.26
N PHE A 7 -4.32 -11.04 -15.50
CA PHE A 7 -5.62 -10.67 -16.06
C PHE A 7 -6.46 -11.92 -16.21
N ASN A 8 -7.51 -12.05 -15.40
CA ASN A 8 -8.39 -13.23 -15.38
C ASN A 8 -7.61 -14.56 -15.34
N GLY A 9 -6.57 -14.61 -14.49
CA GLY A 9 -5.68 -15.77 -14.33
C GLY A 9 -4.54 -15.88 -15.35
N THR A 10 -4.50 -15.03 -16.38
CA THR A 10 -3.41 -15.01 -17.36
C THR A 10 -2.28 -14.09 -16.88
N GLU A 11 -1.08 -14.64 -16.68
CA GLU A 11 0.11 -13.88 -16.28
C GLU A 11 0.61 -12.98 -17.43
N SER A 12 1.10 -11.80 -17.09
CA SER A 12 1.88 -10.94 -17.97
C SER A 12 3.02 -10.27 -17.19
N THR A 13 4.20 -10.23 -17.80
CA THR A 13 5.35 -9.51 -17.27
C THR A 13 5.30 -8.05 -17.71
N LEU A 14 5.43 -7.13 -16.76
CA LEU A 14 5.49 -5.71 -17.05
C LEU A 14 6.92 -5.31 -17.45
N PRO A 15 7.10 -4.55 -18.54
CA PRO A 15 8.41 -4.11 -18.98
C PRO A 15 9.02 -3.17 -17.96
N SER A 16 10.33 -3.23 -17.76
CA SER A 16 11.04 -2.28 -16.91
C SER A 16 12.38 -1.88 -17.49
N ALA A 17 12.78 -0.63 -17.24
CA ALA A 17 14.11 -0.12 -17.52
C ALA A 17 15.17 -0.62 -16.51
N SER A 18 14.78 -1.31 -15.44
CA SER A 18 15.64 -1.70 -14.32
C SER A 18 15.47 -3.17 -13.94
N GLN A 19 16.54 -3.78 -13.42
CA GLN A 19 16.57 -5.17 -12.95
C GLN A 19 15.77 -5.41 -11.65
N SER A 20 15.29 -4.34 -10.99
CA SER A 20 14.53 -4.44 -9.74
C SER A 20 13.31 -3.53 -9.75
N THR A 21 12.18 -4.11 -10.13
CA THR A 21 10.88 -3.42 -10.24
C THR A 21 9.86 -4.08 -9.33
N HIS A 22 9.06 -3.25 -8.67
CA HIS A 22 8.05 -3.66 -7.71
C HIS A 22 6.71 -3.05 -8.08
N THR A 23 5.71 -3.87 -8.35
CA THR A 23 4.31 -3.43 -8.42
C THR A 23 3.77 -3.16 -7.02
N ARG A 24 2.82 -2.24 -6.91
CA ARG A 24 2.25 -1.82 -5.62
C ARG A 24 0.75 -1.83 -5.61
N ASP A 25 0.14 -1.40 -6.69
CA ASP A 25 -1.31 -1.29 -6.79
C ASP A 25 -1.80 -1.35 -8.24
N ILE A 26 -3.09 -1.66 -8.39
CA ILE A 26 -3.76 -1.82 -9.67
C ILE A 26 -5.17 -1.24 -9.58
N ASP A 27 -5.58 -0.51 -10.61
CA ASP A 27 -6.96 -0.11 -10.77
C ASP A 27 -7.38 -0.19 -12.25
N VAL A 28 -8.69 -0.31 -12.46
CA VAL A 28 -9.29 -0.55 -13.78
C VAL A 28 -10.50 0.36 -13.95
N ALA A 29 -10.51 1.11 -15.06
CA ALA A 29 -11.64 1.91 -15.49
C ALA A 29 -11.90 1.67 -16.97
N SER A 30 -13.15 1.36 -17.31
CA SER A 30 -13.54 0.96 -18.66
C SER A 30 -12.72 -0.26 -19.15
N SER A 31 -11.80 -0.05 -20.08
CA SER A 31 -10.87 -1.06 -20.59
C SER A 31 -9.42 -0.84 -20.16
N ASP A 32 -9.12 0.27 -19.51
CA ASP A 32 -7.75 0.64 -19.16
C ASP A 32 -7.37 0.09 -17.79
N VAL A 33 -6.30 -0.68 -17.78
CA VAL A 33 -5.69 -1.22 -16.57
C VAL A 33 -4.46 -0.41 -16.24
N HIS A 34 -4.50 0.28 -15.10
CA HIS A 34 -3.39 1.04 -14.58
C HIS A 34 -2.72 0.24 -13.48
N VAL A 35 -1.41 0.04 -13.60
CA VAL A 35 -0.58 -0.56 -12.54
C VAL A 35 0.47 0.47 -12.15
N VAL A 36 0.66 0.68 -10.85
CA VAL A 36 1.74 1.54 -10.35
C VAL A 36 2.75 0.75 -9.55
N GLY A 37 3.96 1.27 -9.51
CA GLY A 37 5.06 0.63 -8.82
C GLY A 37 6.25 1.55 -8.69
N TYR A 38 7.39 0.94 -8.39
CA TYR A 38 8.66 1.64 -8.42
C TYR A 38 9.79 0.69 -8.80
N HIS A 39 10.85 1.25 -9.33
CA HIS A 39 12.12 0.56 -9.54
C HIS A 39 13.24 1.25 -8.78
N THR A 40 14.34 0.52 -8.60
CA THR A 40 15.59 1.10 -8.11
C THR A 40 16.54 1.37 -9.28
N THR A 41 17.22 2.51 -9.20
CA THR A 41 18.31 2.90 -10.10
C THR A 41 19.48 3.43 -9.29
N GLN A 42 20.70 3.32 -9.82
CA GLN A 42 21.90 3.84 -9.16
C GLN A 42 22.16 5.29 -9.60
N VAL A 43 22.28 6.20 -8.63
CA VAL A 43 22.72 7.58 -8.87
C VAL A 43 23.81 7.89 -7.84
N ASP A 44 25.02 8.22 -8.31
CA ASP A 44 26.19 8.51 -7.46
C ASP A 44 26.46 7.38 -6.43
N ASN A 45 26.45 6.12 -6.85
CA ASN A 45 26.60 4.91 -5.99
C ASN A 45 25.53 4.76 -4.89
N GLN A 46 24.39 5.42 -5.00
CA GLN A 46 23.25 5.28 -4.10
C GLN A 46 22.03 4.75 -4.85
N LEU A 47 21.31 3.81 -4.24
CA LEU A 47 20.04 3.32 -4.77
C LEU A 47 18.96 4.38 -4.62
N VAL A 48 18.34 4.76 -5.74
CA VAL A 48 17.23 5.69 -5.83
C VAL A 48 15.98 4.98 -6.28
N PHE A 49 14.88 5.21 -5.56
CA PHE A 49 13.55 4.76 -5.93
C PHE A 49 12.92 5.74 -6.93
N ARG A 50 12.42 5.21 -8.04
CA ARG A 50 11.74 5.93 -9.11
C ARG A 50 10.36 5.34 -9.29
N ARG A 51 9.37 6.21 -9.51
CA ARG A 51 7.99 5.82 -9.77
C ARG A 51 7.87 5.16 -11.14
N ASP A 52 7.10 4.10 -11.19
CA ASP A 52 6.68 3.44 -12.42
C ASP A 52 5.16 3.47 -12.55
N HIS A 53 4.71 3.51 -13.80
CA HIS A 53 3.32 3.43 -14.17
C HIS A 53 3.21 2.66 -15.48
N TRP A 54 2.33 1.66 -15.51
CA TRP A 54 1.97 0.91 -16.71
C TRP A 54 0.49 1.09 -17.01
N ILE A 55 0.17 1.20 -18.29
CA ILE A 55 -1.20 1.20 -18.81
C ILE A 55 -1.30 0.05 -19.80
N ASN A 56 -2.21 -0.89 -19.56
CA ASN A 56 -2.43 -2.07 -20.41
C ASN A 56 -1.13 -2.85 -20.71
N GLY A 57 -0.25 -2.94 -19.72
CA GLY A 57 1.05 -3.61 -19.83
C GLY A 57 2.17 -2.77 -20.45
N ALA A 58 1.89 -1.59 -20.99
CA ALA A 58 2.91 -0.70 -21.56
C ALA A 58 3.41 0.32 -20.52
N ALA A 59 4.73 0.42 -20.37
CA ALA A 59 5.36 1.40 -19.47
C ALA A 59 5.10 2.83 -19.96
N GLN A 60 4.73 3.70 -19.03
CA GLN A 60 4.50 5.13 -19.27
C GLN A 60 5.66 5.95 -18.73
N THR A 61 5.88 7.11 -19.35
CA THR A 61 6.83 8.08 -18.82
C THR A 61 6.20 8.81 -17.64
N VAL A 62 6.75 8.64 -16.45
CA VAL A 62 6.35 9.39 -15.27
C VAL A 62 7.24 10.62 -15.17
N ALA A 63 6.64 11.81 -15.24
CA ALA A 63 7.36 13.05 -15.05
C ALA A 63 8.04 13.03 -13.67
N LEU A 64 9.35 13.23 -13.66
CA LEU A 64 10.13 13.39 -12.45
C LEU A 64 10.17 14.89 -12.14
N ASP A 65 9.86 15.26 -10.90
CA ASP A 65 10.19 16.61 -10.43
C ASP A 65 11.71 16.75 -10.55
N THR A 66 12.12 17.49 -11.57
CA THR A 66 13.53 17.61 -11.97
C THR A 66 14.17 18.60 -11.02
N ILE A 67 14.59 18.15 -9.85
CA ILE A 67 15.23 19.03 -8.87
C ILE A 67 16.49 18.35 -8.34
N TYR A 68 17.58 18.49 -9.10
CA TYR A 68 18.94 18.50 -8.55
C TYR A 68 19.17 19.88 -7.93
N GLY A 69 18.52 20.15 -6.80
CA GLY A 69 18.74 21.40 -6.07
C GLY A 69 20.08 21.32 -5.35
N VAL A 70 21.11 21.95 -5.91
CA VAL A 70 22.35 22.22 -5.17
C VAL A 70 22.02 23.29 -4.13
N TYR A 71 21.85 22.89 -2.88
CA TYR A 71 21.83 23.86 -1.78
C TYR A 71 23.29 24.08 -1.37
N ILE A 72 23.82 25.28 -1.64
CA ILE A 72 25.14 25.71 -1.18
C ILE A 72 24.92 26.57 0.08
N PRO A 73 25.04 26.03 1.30
CA PRO A 73 25.25 26.88 2.45
C PRO A 73 26.62 27.55 2.31
N GLU A 74 26.71 28.83 2.65
CA GLU A 74 27.97 29.58 2.64
C GLU A 74 29.06 28.78 3.39
N GLY A 75 30.12 28.40 2.67
CA GLY A 75 31.30 27.74 3.23
C GLY A 75 31.43 26.23 2.99
N ASN A 76 30.46 25.52 2.40
CA ASN A 76 30.62 24.10 2.09
C ASN A 76 30.02 23.71 0.71
N THR A 77 30.87 23.55 -0.29
CA THR A 77 30.52 23.31 -1.71
C THR A 77 30.09 21.87 -2.02
N SER A 78 29.74 21.04 -1.03
CA SER A 78 29.59 19.59 -1.22
C SER A 78 28.18 19.00 -1.02
N MET A 79 27.19 19.78 -0.56
CA MET A 79 25.85 19.23 -0.27
C MET A 79 24.93 19.20 -1.50
N ARG A 80 24.57 18.00 -1.94
CA ARG A 80 23.57 17.77 -3.00
C ARG A 80 22.30 17.21 -2.38
N LYS A 81 21.15 17.86 -2.60
CA LYS A 81 19.84 17.31 -2.20
C LYS A 81 19.27 16.41 -3.30
N ARG A 82 18.64 15.30 -2.90
CA ARG A 82 18.01 14.32 -3.78
C ARG A 82 16.63 13.92 -3.24
N PHE A 83 15.81 13.39 -4.14
CA PHE A 83 14.47 12.89 -3.83
C PHE A 83 14.36 11.40 -4.12
N TYR A 84 13.69 10.67 -3.24
CA TYR A 84 13.27 9.28 -3.46
C TYR A 84 11.75 9.23 -3.47
N GLU A 85 11.20 8.62 -4.50
CA GLU A 85 9.75 8.52 -4.67
C GLU A 85 9.35 7.06 -4.84
N GLN A 86 8.41 6.62 -4.01
CA GLN A 86 7.80 5.30 -4.11
C GLN A 86 6.32 5.51 -4.40
N SER A 87 5.85 5.09 -5.58
CA SER A 87 4.41 5.00 -5.85
C SER A 87 3.81 3.94 -4.94
N ILE A 88 2.59 4.19 -4.48
CA ILE A 88 1.97 3.37 -3.44
C ILE A 88 0.60 2.87 -3.87
N ALA A 89 -0.25 3.75 -4.39
CA ALA A 89 -1.60 3.39 -4.83
C ALA A 89 -2.03 4.18 -6.06
N VAL A 90 -2.99 3.64 -6.80
CA VAL A 90 -3.62 4.24 -7.98
C VAL A 90 -5.14 4.13 -7.87
N PHE A 91 -5.84 5.18 -8.28
CA PHE A 91 -7.30 5.20 -8.36
C PHE A 91 -7.73 5.89 -9.65
N LEU A 92 -8.73 5.32 -10.31
CA LEU A 92 -9.30 5.84 -11.55
C LEU A 92 -10.72 6.36 -11.32
N ASP A 93 -10.96 7.62 -11.69
CA ASP A 93 -12.30 8.23 -11.68
C ASP A 93 -12.62 8.74 -13.09
N GLY A 94 -13.32 7.91 -13.86
CA GLY A 94 -13.55 8.15 -15.28
C GLY A 94 -12.22 8.16 -16.06
N ALA A 95 -11.89 9.30 -16.68
CA ALA A 95 -10.64 9.50 -17.40
C ALA A 95 -9.49 10.02 -16.51
N ASP A 96 -9.80 10.44 -15.29
CA ASP A 96 -8.81 10.99 -14.37
C ASP A 96 -8.06 9.87 -13.64
N VAL A 97 -6.73 9.98 -13.65
CA VAL A 97 -5.82 9.05 -12.99
C VAL A 97 -5.23 9.71 -11.76
N TYR A 98 -5.46 9.11 -10.60
CA TYR A 98 -4.94 9.54 -9.32
C TYR A 98 -3.89 8.56 -8.84
N THR A 99 -2.73 9.06 -8.40
CA THR A 99 -1.70 8.22 -7.78
C THR A 99 -1.22 8.86 -6.49
N CYS A 100 -0.88 8.08 -5.48
CA CYS A 100 -0.23 8.59 -4.27
C CYS A 100 1.18 8.00 -4.11
N TYR A 101 2.07 8.80 -3.53
CA TYR A 101 3.46 8.42 -3.33
C TYR A 101 4.06 9.13 -2.13
N THR A 102 5.09 8.52 -1.53
CA THR A 102 5.88 9.15 -0.48
C THR A 102 7.17 9.68 -1.09
N ARG A 103 7.47 10.96 -0.84
CA ARG A 103 8.70 11.63 -1.26
C ARG A 103 9.64 11.79 -0.06
N LYS A 104 10.81 11.14 -0.10
CA LYS A 104 11.88 11.39 0.87
C LYS A 104 12.89 12.37 0.29
N VAL A 105 13.22 13.40 1.05
CA VAL A 105 14.28 14.36 0.74
C VAL A 105 15.51 13.96 1.52
N VAL A 106 16.64 13.88 0.84
CA VAL A 106 17.92 13.55 1.45
C VAL A 106 19.00 14.49 1.00
N HIS A 107 20.09 14.52 1.74
CA HIS A 107 21.36 15.07 1.29
C HIS A 107 22.49 14.05 1.44
N THR A 108 23.63 14.34 0.82
CA THR A 108 24.87 13.58 1.05
C THR A 108 25.83 14.38 1.91
N GLU A 109 26.27 13.79 3.01
CA GLU A 109 27.24 14.35 3.95
C GLU A 109 28.36 13.33 4.17
N PHE A 110 29.62 13.70 3.89
CA PHE A 110 30.80 12.82 4.01
C PHE A 110 30.63 11.45 3.32
N GLY A 111 29.91 11.39 2.19
CA GLY A 111 29.63 10.15 1.46
C GLY A 111 28.43 9.33 1.97
N ASN A 112 27.81 9.75 3.07
CA ASN A 112 26.61 9.12 3.63
C ASN A 112 25.33 9.83 3.17
N THR A 113 24.27 9.07 2.94
CA THR A 113 22.93 9.60 2.65
C THR A 113 22.19 9.88 3.96
N VAL A 114 21.78 11.12 4.17
CA VAL A 114 21.08 11.59 5.37
C VAL A 114 19.64 11.98 5.03
N LEU A 115 18.66 11.52 5.80
CA LEU A 115 17.24 11.85 5.61
C LEU A 115 16.91 13.23 6.20
N ASP A 116 16.45 14.14 5.35
CA ASP A 116 16.00 15.47 5.76
C ASP A 116 14.52 15.47 6.15
N SER A 117 13.68 14.93 5.27
CA SER A 117 12.23 15.07 5.38
C SER A 117 11.50 14.00 4.59
N THR A 118 10.27 13.71 5.00
CA THR A 118 9.36 12.80 4.29
C THR A 118 8.03 13.50 4.06
N TYR A 119 7.60 13.57 2.81
CA TYR A 119 6.39 14.25 2.37
C TYR A 119 5.39 13.27 1.77
N ALA A 120 4.13 13.46 2.15
CA ALA A 120 2.99 12.82 1.54
C ALA A 120 2.61 13.58 0.27
N MET A 121 2.38 12.86 -0.82
CA MET A 121 2.08 13.44 -2.13
C MET A 121 0.96 12.64 -2.81
N TYR A 122 0.19 13.32 -3.66
CA TYR A 122 -0.57 12.67 -4.71
C TYR A 122 -0.37 13.38 -6.04
N ALA A 123 -0.74 12.72 -7.13
CA ALA A 123 -0.80 13.32 -8.45
C ALA A 123 -2.15 13.01 -9.12
N LYS A 124 -2.69 13.99 -9.84
CA LYS A 124 -3.84 13.84 -10.74
C LYS A 124 -3.35 14.09 -12.16
N ASN A 125 -3.45 13.10 -13.06
CA ASN A 125 -3.00 13.22 -14.46
C ASN A 125 -1.57 13.79 -14.61
N ASN A 126 -0.64 13.35 -13.76
CA ASN A 126 0.75 13.82 -13.64
C ASN A 126 0.96 15.20 -12.98
N GLU A 127 -0.08 15.97 -12.70
CA GLU A 127 0.04 17.17 -11.87
C GLU A 127 0.18 16.76 -10.42
N THR A 128 1.19 17.28 -9.72
CA THR A 128 1.56 16.84 -8.36
C THR A 128 1.06 17.80 -7.29
N TYR A 129 0.63 17.23 -6.16
CA TYR A 129 0.02 17.95 -5.06
C TYR A 129 0.67 17.49 -3.75
N GLY A 130 1.21 18.45 -2.99
CA GLY A 130 1.80 18.20 -1.68
C GLY A 130 0.75 18.14 -0.57
N LEU A 131 0.81 17.11 0.26
CA LEU A 131 -0.06 16.91 1.43
C LEU A 131 0.63 17.31 2.75
N GLY A 132 1.89 17.75 2.69
CA GLY A 132 2.70 18.08 3.84
C GLY A 132 3.53 16.90 4.35
N ALA A 133 4.00 17.00 5.60
CA ALA A 133 4.87 15.98 6.20
C ALA A 133 4.08 14.70 6.50
N GLY A 134 4.61 13.55 6.10
CA GLY A 134 3.95 12.27 6.33
C GLY A 134 4.31 11.21 5.29
N GLN A 135 3.75 10.03 5.46
CA GLN A 135 3.82 8.92 4.52
C GLN A 135 2.41 8.55 4.11
N VAL A 136 2.22 8.16 2.85
CA VAL A 136 0.91 7.72 2.32
C VAL A 136 0.87 6.21 2.16
N THR A 137 -0.33 5.62 2.15
CA THR A 137 -0.54 4.16 2.07
C THR A 137 -1.59 3.73 1.05
N ASP A 138 -2.57 4.59 0.75
CA ASP A 138 -3.65 4.32 -0.20
C ASP A 138 -4.34 5.63 -0.64
N ILE A 139 -5.09 5.59 -1.75
CA ILE A 139 -5.82 6.74 -2.31
C ILE A 139 -7.21 6.31 -2.82
N HIS A 140 -8.20 7.17 -2.61
CA HIS A 140 -9.55 6.98 -3.11
C HIS A 140 -10.15 8.32 -3.53
N VAL A 141 -10.95 8.34 -4.59
CA VAL A 141 -11.66 9.53 -5.03
C VAL A 141 -13.16 9.26 -5.00
N ALA A 142 -13.92 10.18 -4.42
CA ALA A 142 -15.37 10.08 -4.38
C ALA A 142 -16.00 11.47 -4.47
N ASN A 143 -16.94 11.62 -5.41
CA ASN A 143 -17.66 12.88 -5.66
C ASN A 143 -16.71 14.09 -5.88
N GLY A 144 -15.59 13.87 -6.57
CA GLY A 144 -14.58 14.89 -6.84
C GLY A 144 -13.63 15.19 -5.68
N ASP A 145 -13.88 14.67 -4.48
CA ASP A 145 -12.97 14.78 -3.34
C ASP A 145 -11.90 13.69 -3.39
N VAL A 146 -10.64 14.08 -3.15
CA VAL A 146 -9.49 13.18 -3.08
C VAL A 146 -9.17 12.85 -1.63
N TYR A 147 -9.16 11.55 -1.32
CA TYR A 147 -8.85 11.01 0.00
C TYR A 147 -7.55 10.22 -0.09
N VAL A 148 -6.56 10.57 0.74
CA VAL A 148 -5.27 9.86 0.79
C VAL A 148 -5.04 9.45 2.23
N THR A 149 -4.72 8.19 2.50
CA THR A 149 -4.48 7.71 3.86
C THR A 149 -2.99 7.53 4.13
N GLY A 150 -2.60 7.53 5.41
CA GLY A 150 -1.25 7.20 5.82
C GLY A 150 -0.95 7.49 7.28
N ARG A 151 0.25 8.03 7.53
CA ARG A 151 0.70 8.42 8.87
C ARG A 151 1.55 9.69 8.89
N LYS A 152 1.50 10.40 10.01
CA LYS A 152 2.32 11.59 10.30
C LYS A 152 2.87 11.50 11.72
N GLY A 153 4.16 11.20 11.83
CA GLY A 153 4.75 10.76 13.10
C GLY A 153 4.11 9.44 13.53
N ASP A 154 3.65 9.37 14.78
CA ASP A 154 2.99 8.20 15.35
C ASP A 154 1.46 8.18 15.17
N ARG A 155 0.92 9.13 14.39
CA ARG A 155 -0.53 9.27 14.20
C ARG A 155 -0.99 8.76 12.86
N ALA A 156 -2.07 7.98 12.87
CA ALA A 156 -2.82 7.61 11.69
C ALA A 156 -3.71 8.79 11.27
N LEU A 157 -3.78 9.04 9.97
CA LEU A 157 -4.62 10.10 9.40
C LEU A 157 -5.00 9.78 7.97
N TYR A 158 -5.98 10.53 7.47
CA TYR A 158 -6.15 10.72 6.04
C TYR A 158 -6.14 12.22 5.73
N TRP A 159 -5.76 12.55 4.49
CA TRP A 159 -5.93 13.86 3.90
C TRP A 159 -7.18 13.85 3.04
N LYS A 160 -8.03 14.87 3.18
CA LYS A 160 -9.12 15.16 2.25
C LYS A 160 -8.81 16.46 1.53
N ASN A 161 -8.56 16.41 0.22
CA ASN A 161 -8.16 17.58 -0.58
C ASN A 161 -7.00 18.38 0.05
N GLY A 162 -6.00 17.69 0.59
CA GLY A 162 -4.86 18.32 1.28
C GLY A 162 -5.07 18.66 2.75
N VAL A 163 -6.30 18.60 3.27
CA VAL A 163 -6.60 18.89 4.68
C VAL A 163 -6.43 17.64 5.54
N GLU A 164 -5.69 17.76 6.64
CA GLU A 164 -5.41 16.66 7.58
C GLU A 164 -6.63 16.31 8.44
N HIS A 165 -6.97 15.03 8.49
CA HIS A 165 -7.97 14.44 9.38
C HIS A 165 -7.33 13.30 10.17
N PHE A 166 -6.95 13.59 11.42
CA PHE A 166 -6.36 12.60 12.31
C PHE A 166 -7.39 11.56 12.76
N LEU A 167 -6.97 10.30 12.74
CA LEU A 167 -7.74 9.14 13.21
C LEU A 167 -7.30 8.71 14.62
N THR A 168 -6.07 9.06 14.99
CA THR A 168 -5.53 8.87 16.34
C THR A 168 -4.81 10.14 16.81
N ASP A 169 -4.76 10.33 18.13
CA ASP A 169 -4.06 11.47 18.75
C ASP A 169 -2.56 11.20 19.01
N GLY A 170 -2.14 9.94 18.87
CA GLY A 170 -0.75 9.50 19.07
C GLY A 170 -0.38 9.26 20.53
N SER A 171 -1.36 9.23 21.44
CA SER A 171 -1.13 9.06 22.89
C SER A 171 -0.79 7.62 23.30
N ILE A 172 -1.18 6.63 22.50
CA ILE A 172 -1.00 5.21 22.84
C ILE A 172 0.30 4.66 22.25
N GLY A 173 0.52 4.89 20.97
CA GLY A 173 1.68 4.42 20.25
C GLY A 173 1.54 4.66 18.76
N GLN A 174 2.48 4.11 17.98
CA GLN A 174 2.48 4.30 16.54
C GLN A 174 1.21 3.70 15.89
N ALA A 175 0.45 4.54 15.22
CA ALA A 175 -0.68 4.15 14.39
C ALA A 175 -0.39 4.40 12.91
N THR A 176 -0.89 3.49 12.07
CA THR A 176 -0.82 3.64 10.61
C THR A 176 -2.18 3.29 10.02
N ALA A 177 -2.73 4.21 9.24
CA ALA A 177 -3.87 3.92 8.38
C ALA A 177 -3.37 3.32 7.06
N MET A 178 -3.94 2.21 6.62
CA MET A 178 -3.36 1.34 5.59
C MET A 178 -4.15 1.32 4.28
N SER A 179 -5.47 1.41 4.35
CA SER A 179 -6.34 1.41 3.16
C SER A 179 -7.60 2.22 3.42
N ILE A 180 -8.14 2.85 2.37
CA ILE A 180 -9.28 3.76 2.45
C ILE A 180 -10.31 3.48 1.35
N THR A 181 -11.59 3.55 1.72
CA THR A 181 -12.69 3.54 0.76
C THR A 181 -13.77 4.50 1.20
N VAL A 182 -14.44 5.16 0.25
CA VAL A 182 -15.50 6.13 0.54
C VAL A 182 -16.77 5.70 -0.17
N VAL A 183 -17.79 5.30 0.60
CA VAL A 183 -19.06 4.81 0.06
C VAL A 183 -20.20 5.65 0.64
N GLY A 184 -21.04 6.22 -0.24
CA GLY A 184 -22.17 7.05 0.19
C GLY A 184 -21.77 8.27 1.03
N GLY A 185 -20.56 8.80 0.82
CA GLY A 185 -20.02 9.91 1.61
C GLY A 185 -19.43 9.52 2.98
N VAL A 186 -19.42 8.24 3.32
CA VAL A 186 -18.83 7.73 4.57
C VAL A 186 -17.42 7.23 4.32
N VAL A 187 -16.44 7.81 5.01
CA VAL A 187 -15.03 7.44 4.92
C VAL A 187 -14.75 6.25 5.81
N HIS A 188 -14.29 5.15 5.22
CA HIS A 188 -13.90 3.94 5.93
C HIS A 188 -12.40 3.72 5.75
N VAL A 189 -11.69 3.57 6.86
CA VAL A 189 -10.24 3.40 6.86
C VAL A 189 -9.88 2.17 7.68
N ALA A 190 -9.12 1.24 7.10
CA ALA A 190 -8.51 0.14 7.86
C ALA A 190 -7.06 0.46 8.20
N GLY A 191 -6.60 0.00 9.36
CA GLY A 191 -5.20 0.11 9.77
C GLY A 191 -4.95 -0.54 11.11
N TYR A 192 -3.94 -0.07 11.82
CA TYR A 192 -3.60 -0.57 13.15
C TYR A 192 -2.96 0.49 14.02
N GLU A 193 -2.96 0.25 15.33
CA GLU A 193 -2.26 1.03 16.34
C GLU A 193 -1.46 0.13 17.26
N ASN A 194 -0.22 0.52 17.55
CA ASN A 194 0.67 -0.23 18.42
C ASN A 194 0.35 0.06 19.90
N HIS A 195 -0.04 -0.99 20.63
CA HIS A 195 -0.29 -0.96 22.06
C HIS A 195 0.81 -1.77 22.75
N SER A 196 1.83 -1.08 23.26
CA SER A 196 2.94 -1.70 24.01
C SER A 196 3.64 -2.83 23.25
N GLY A 197 3.93 -2.63 21.96
CA GLY A 197 4.62 -3.61 21.11
C GLY A 197 3.67 -4.58 20.39
N GLN A 198 2.36 -4.49 20.60
CA GLN A 198 1.37 -5.29 19.89
C GLN A 198 0.48 -4.41 19.01
N ASN A 199 0.45 -4.66 17.71
CA ASN A 199 -0.48 -3.97 16.83
C ASN A 199 -1.91 -4.47 17.09
N LYS A 200 -2.86 -3.54 17.20
CA LYS A 200 -4.30 -3.82 17.24
C LYS A 200 -4.90 -3.36 15.92
N ALA A 201 -5.53 -4.28 15.21
CA ALA A 201 -6.23 -4.01 13.96
C ALA A 201 -7.48 -3.15 14.25
N LYS A 202 -7.69 -2.12 13.43
CA LYS A 202 -8.75 -1.12 13.62
C LYS A 202 -9.41 -0.75 12.29
N VAL A 203 -10.67 -0.33 12.40
CA VAL A 203 -11.40 0.41 11.35
C VAL A 203 -11.82 1.75 11.92
N TRP A 204 -11.63 2.82 11.17
CA TRP A 204 -12.20 4.13 11.47
C TRP A 204 -13.27 4.46 10.44
N THR A 205 -14.49 4.73 10.92
CA THR A 205 -15.63 5.16 10.09
C THR A 205 -15.95 6.60 10.41
N ASN A 206 -15.71 7.52 9.48
CA ASN A 206 -15.75 8.98 9.72
C ASN A 206 -14.98 9.40 10.98
N GLY A 207 -13.80 8.79 11.20
CA GLY A 207 -12.96 9.03 12.37
C GLY A 207 -13.38 8.27 13.64
N THR A 208 -14.57 7.65 13.68
CA THR A 208 -15.00 6.83 14.81
C THR A 208 -14.35 5.45 14.73
N GLU A 209 -13.62 5.09 15.78
CA GLU A 209 -12.88 3.84 15.86
C GLU A 209 -13.77 2.62 16.17
N THR A 210 -13.42 1.49 15.56
CA THR A 210 -13.82 0.14 15.95
C THR A 210 -12.58 -0.75 15.98
N VAL A 211 -12.32 -1.41 17.11
CA VAL A 211 -11.21 -2.37 17.27
C VAL A 211 -11.65 -3.73 16.73
N LEU A 212 -10.86 -4.30 15.82
CA LEU A 212 -11.09 -5.64 15.26
C LEU A 212 -10.43 -6.74 16.09
N THR A 213 -9.35 -6.40 16.79
CA THR A 213 -8.59 -7.36 17.61
C THR A 213 -9.32 -7.66 18.90
N THR A 214 -9.77 -8.91 19.04
CA THR A 214 -10.43 -9.40 20.26
C THR A 214 -9.47 -10.15 21.20
N GLY A 215 -8.26 -10.47 20.73
CA GLY A 215 -7.27 -11.27 21.45
C GLY A 215 -6.03 -10.51 21.90
N THR A 216 -5.05 -11.27 22.40
CA THR A 216 -3.74 -10.76 22.87
C THR A 216 -2.67 -10.74 21.78
N ASN A 217 -2.97 -11.26 20.60
CA ASN A 217 -2.00 -11.31 19.51
C ASN A 217 -1.88 -9.96 18.81
N THR A 218 -0.78 -9.80 18.08
CA THR A 218 -0.57 -8.70 17.14
C THR A 218 -1.41 -8.97 15.90
N GLU A 219 -2.28 -8.04 15.53
CA GLU A 219 -3.06 -8.11 14.31
C GLU A 219 -2.95 -6.79 13.54
N GLU A 220 -2.98 -6.89 12.22
CA GLU A 220 -2.88 -5.74 11.33
C GLU A 220 -4.00 -5.79 10.30
N ALA A 221 -4.72 -4.69 10.16
CA ALA A 221 -5.70 -4.49 9.09
C ALA A 221 -5.02 -3.77 7.92
N LEU A 222 -5.03 -4.37 6.73
CA LEU A 222 -4.20 -3.97 5.60
C LEU A 222 -4.97 -3.52 4.36
N GLY A 223 -6.18 -4.06 4.15
CA GLY A 223 -7.06 -3.68 3.03
C GLY A 223 -8.51 -3.58 3.48
N ILE A 224 -9.29 -2.69 2.86
CA ILE A 224 -10.71 -2.50 3.14
C ILE A 224 -11.53 -2.39 1.85
N ALA A 225 -12.71 -2.99 1.85
CA ALA A 225 -13.73 -2.82 0.82
C ALA A 225 -15.11 -2.78 1.47
N VAL A 226 -16.02 -1.97 0.92
CA VAL A 226 -17.39 -1.83 1.41
C VAL A 226 -18.35 -2.07 0.26
N SER A 227 -19.31 -2.98 0.46
CA SER A 227 -20.36 -3.30 -0.53
C SER A 227 -21.66 -3.60 0.18
N GLY A 228 -22.78 -3.05 -0.31
CA GLY A 228 -24.11 -3.29 0.27
C GLY A 228 -24.22 -2.95 1.76
N GLY A 229 -23.41 -2.02 2.27
CA GLY A 229 -23.34 -1.67 3.70
C GLY A 229 -22.52 -2.64 4.56
N VAL A 230 -21.91 -3.65 3.96
CA VAL A 230 -21.02 -4.60 4.65
C VAL A 230 -19.58 -4.12 4.51
N VAL A 231 -18.88 -4.02 5.65
CA VAL A 231 -17.47 -3.65 5.71
C VAL A 231 -16.62 -4.91 5.77
N HIS A 232 -15.83 -5.14 4.72
CA HIS A 232 -14.88 -6.24 4.65
C HIS A 232 -13.45 -5.71 4.80
N VAL A 233 -12.68 -6.33 5.67
CA VAL A 233 -11.30 -5.93 5.96
C VAL A 233 -10.41 -7.15 5.89
N CYS A 234 -9.27 -7.07 5.24
CA CYS A 234 -8.30 -8.16 5.22
C CYS A 234 -6.99 -7.78 5.90
N GLY A 235 -6.24 -8.79 6.34
CA GLY A 235 -4.99 -8.56 7.04
C GLY A 235 -4.36 -9.84 7.59
N LEU A 236 -3.77 -9.73 8.78
CA LEU A 236 -3.08 -10.85 9.41
C LEU A 236 -3.18 -10.82 10.94
N GLU A 237 -2.92 -11.97 11.54
CA GLU A 237 -2.60 -12.15 12.95
C GLU A 237 -1.26 -12.85 13.09
N HIS A 238 -0.41 -12.39 14.00
CA HIS A 238 0.77 -13.14 14.43
C HIS A 238 0.32 -14.23 15.41
N THR A 239 0.44 -15.50 15.01
CA THR A 239 -0.05 -16.64 15.79
C THR A 239 0.84 -16.98 16.99
N VAL A 240 2.04 -16.39 17.04
CA VAL A 240 2.97 -16.51 18.17
C VAL A 240 3.38 -15.09 18.60
N PRO A 241 3.18 -14.71 19.87
CA PRO A 241 3.65 -13.43 20.39
C PRO A 241 5.16 -13.25 20.16
N GLY A 242 5.56 -12.18 19.48
CA GLY A 242 6.96 -11.89 19.13
C GLY A 242 7.55 -12.81 18.05
N GLY A 243 6.76 -13.72 17.48
CA GLY A 243 7.17 -14.64 16.42
C GLY A 243 6.85 -14.14 15.01
N SER A 244 7.47 -14.79 14.02
CA SER A 244 7.25 -14.52 12.58
C SER A 244 6.03 -15.24 12.00
N LYS A 245 5.52 -16.27 12.69
CA LYS A 245 4.34 -17.03 12.25
C LYS A 245 3.10 -16.15 12.25
N SER A 246 2.35 -16.23 11.16
CA SER A 246 1.14 -15.45 10.95
C SER A 246 0.07 -16.23 10.21
N ALA A 247 -1.18 -15.87 10.45
CA ALA A 247 -2.36 -16.34 9.74
C ALA A 247 -3.00 -15.16 8.98
N ALA A 248 -3.42 -15.38 7.74
CA ALA A 248 -4.19 -14.39 7.01
C ALA A 248 -5.64 -14.35 7.54
N LYS A 249 -6.21 -13.14 7.68
CA LYS A 249 -7.56 -12.93 8.21
C LYS A 249 -8.43 -12.08 7.28
N LEU A 250 -9.73 -12.33 7.37
CA LEU A 250 -10.81 -11.50 6.85
C LEU A 250 -11.74 -11.15 8.01
N TRP A 251 -12.06 -9.87 8.20
CA TRP A 251 -13.10 -9.42 9.10
C TRP A 251 -14.28 -8.91 8.28
N THR A 252 -15.49 -9.34 8.62
CA THR A 252 -16.74 -8.87 8.01
C THR A 252 -17.60 -8.25 9.10
N ASN A 253 -17.86 -6.95 9.04
CA ASN A 253 -18.53 -6.18 10.10
C ASN A 253 -17.95 -6.46 11.50
N GLY A 254 -16.62 -6.52 11.60
CA GLY A 254 -15.90 -6.79 12.84
C GLY A 254 -15.75 -8.28 13.20
N VAL A 255 -16.46 -9.19 12.53
CA VAL A 255 -16.39 -10.63 12.81
C VAL A 255 -15.24 -11.26 12.02
N ALA A 256 -14.27 -11.84 12.73
CA ALA A 256 -13.07 -12.45 12.15
C ALA A 256 -13.33 -13.85 11.57
N GLN A 257 -12.71 -14.11 10.42
CA GLN A 257 -12.56 -15.41 9.77
C GLN A 257 -11.08 -15.61 9.42
N ASN A 258 -10.54 -16.78 9.74
CA ASN A 258 -9.21 -17.16 9.28
C ASN A 258 -9.26 -17.63 7.82
N LEU A 259 -8.37 -17.10 6.98
CA LEU A 259 -8.19 -17.51 5.58
C LEU A 259 -7.15 -18.63 5.42
N THR A 260 -6.39 -18.89 6.47
CA THR A 260 -5.37 -19.95 6.57
C THR A 260 -5.50 -20.65 7.91
N ASP A 261 -5.02 -21.89 8.00
CA ASP A 261 -5.08 -22.70 9.24
C ASP A 261 -4.06 -22.29 10.31
N GLY A 262 -3.18 -21.32 10.02
CA GLY A 262 -2.15 -20.81 10.94
C GLY A 262 -0.90 -21.69 11.04
N THR A 263 -0.77 -22.71 10.18
CA THR A 263 0.40 -23.60 10.16
C THR A 263 1.59 -23.02 9.38
N ALA A 264 1.31 -22.07 8.47
CA ALA A 264 2.29 -21.38 7.65
C ALA A 264 3.37 -20.65 8.49
N SER A 265 4.59 -20.54 7.95
CA SER A 265 5.63 -19.70 8.56
C SER A 265 5.29 -18.22 8.42
N LYS A 266 4.51 -17.86 7.40
CA LYS A 266 4.04 -16.51 7.14
C LYS A 266 2.78 -16.57 6.29
N ALA A 267 1.71 -15.90 6.71
CA ALA A 267 0.52 -15.74 5.89
C ALA A 267 -0.08 -14.34 6.10
N GLN A 268 -0.32 -13.63 5.00
CA GLN A 268 -0.79 -12.25 5.04
C GLN A 268 -1.77 -12.00 3.89
N ALA A 269 -2.90 -11.35 4.19
CA ALA A 269 -3.79 -10.79 3.18
C ALA A 269 -3.56 -9.28 3.03
N PHE A 270 -3.27 -8.81 1.81
CA PHE A 270 -2.85 -7.43 1.56
C PHE A 270 -3.92 -6.55 0.92
N SER A 271 -4.78 -7.12 0.09
CA SER A 271 -5.74 -6.36 -0.70
C SER A 271 -7.04 -7.16 -0.85
N ILE A 272 -8.14 -6.42 -0.96
CA ILE A 272 -9.50 -6.94 -0.99
C ILE A 272 -10.32 -6.18 -2.02
N ALA A 273 -11.14 -6.91 -2.78
CA ALA A 273 -12.10 -6.37 -3.72
C ALA A 273 -13.41 -7.13 -3.60
N VAL A 274 -14.54 -6.46 -3.87
CA VAL A 274 -15.87 -7.05 -3.82
C VAL A 274 -16.58 -6.81 -5.14
N ASN A 275 -17.18 -7.86 -5.71
CA ASN A 275 -18.03 -7.77 -6.89
C ASN A 275 -19.33 -8.54 -6.64
N GLY A 276 -20.45 -7.82 -6.56
CA GLY A 276 -21.72 -8.40 -6.15
C GLY A 276 -21.61 -9.03 -4.75
N SER A 277 -21.86 -10.35 -4.69
CA SER A 277 -21.73 -11.14 -3.46
C SER A 277 -20.34 -11.76 -3.25
N ASP A 278 -19.46 -11.67 -4.24
CA ASP A 278 -18.15 -12.32 -4.20
C ASP A 278 -17.10 -11.39 -3.59
N VAL A 279 -16.43 -11.88 -2.55
CA VAL A 279 -15.30 -11.22 -1.87
C VAL A 279 -14.01 -11.89 -2.31
N TYR A 280 -13.10 -11.10 -2.88
CA TYR A 280 -11.80 -11.54 -3.35
C TYR A 280 -10.71 -10.92 -2.49
N VAL A 281 -9.83 -11.75 -1.96
CA VAL A 281 -8.69 -11.31 -1.15
C VAL A 281 -7.42 -11.84 -1.78
N THR A 282 -6.37 -11.01 -1.85
CA THR A 282 -5.05 -11.46 -2.31
C THR A 282 -4.01 -11.31 -1.24
N GLY A 283 -2.99 -12.17 -1.30
CA GLY A 283 -1.96 -12.20 -0.28
C GLY A 283 -0.86 -13.19 -0.58
N GLN A 284 -0.08 -13.51 0.44
CA GLN A 284 0.98 -14.51 0.35
C GLN A 284 0.89 -15.52 1.48
N GLU A 285 1.37 -16.71 1.22
CA GLU A 285 1.54 -17.78 2.19
C GLU A 285 2.87 -18.49 1.95
N GLN A 286 3.68 -18.61 3.00
CA GLN A 286 4.95 -19.33 2.98
C GLN A 286 4.83 -20.62 3.80
N ILE A 287 5.14 -21.75 3.17
CA ILE A 287 5.05 -23.07 3.80
C ILE A 287 6.45 -23.58 4.12
N VAL A 288 6.65 -24.02 5.37
CA VAL A 288 7.96 -24.35 5.98
C VAL A 288 8.75 -25.43 5.21
N LEU A 289 8.09 -26.33 4.49
CA LEU A 289 8.75 -27.49 3.88
C LEU A 289 9.49 -27.23 2.55
N GLY A 290 9.58 -25.99 2.07
CA GLY A 290 10.23 -25.72 0.77
C GLY A 290 10.80 -24.32 0.53
N ASN A 291 10.71 -23.37 1.46
CA ASN A 291 10.93 -21.93 1.19
C ASN A 291 10.05 -21.35 0.07
N ASP A 292 9.03 -22.08 -0.37
CA ASP A 292 8.12 -21.63 -1.42
C ASP A 292 7.18 -20.56 -0.89
N ASN A 293 7.21 -19.39 -1.53
CA ASN A 293 6.23 -18.32 -1.32
C ASN A 293 5.11 -18.47 -2.36
N PHE A 294 3.90 -18.71 -1.90
CA PHE A 294 2.72 -18.79 -2.75
C PHE A 294 1.98 -17.46 -2.71
N ILE A 295 1.70 -16.89 -3.88
CA ILE A 295 0.67 -15.86 -3.99
C ILE A 295 -0.69 -16.55 -3.97
N ARG A 296 -1.52 -16.12 -3.03
CA ARG A 296 -2.85 -16.68 -2.80
C ARG A 296 -3.93 -15.69 -3.22
N VAL A 297 -5.00 -16.25 -3.78
CA VAL A 297 -6.28 -15.57 -4.00
C VAL A 297 -7.33 -16.36 -3.25
N TRP A 298 -8.00 -15.73 -2.29
CA TRP A 298 -9.16 -16.29 -1.61
C TRP A 298 -10.43 -15.68 -2.19
N LYS A 299 -11.30 -16.52 -2.74
CA LYS A 299 -12.65 -16.13 -3.15
C LYS A 299 -13.64 -16.67 -2.13
N ASN A 300 -14.35 -15.79 -1.43
CA ASN A 300 -15.29 -16.16 -0.36
C ASN A 300 -14.66 -17.11 0.68
N GLY A 301 -13.40 -16.85 1.04
CA GLY A 301 -12.62 -17.68 1.96
C GLY A 301 -11.98 -18.93 1.37
N VAL A 302 -12.30 -19.31 0.13
CA VAL A 302 -11.72 -20.48 -0.54
C VAL A 302 -10.43 -20.10 -1.25
N ALA A 303 -9.31 -20.70 -0.85
CA ALA A 303 -7.98 -20.40 -1.37
C ALA A 303 -7.70 -21.01 -2.74
N SER A 304 -6.98 -20.27 -3.58
CA SER A 304 -6.35 -20.73 -4.82
C SER A 304 -4.95 -20.12 -4.94
N THR A 305 -4.05 -20.77 -5.68
CA THR A 305 -2.68 -20.30 -5.90
C THR A 305 -2.54 -19.68 -7.28
N LEU A 306 -1.92 -18.51 -7.38
CA LEU A 306 -1.42 -18.00 -8.65
C LEU A 306 -0.03 -18.58 -8.89
N ASN A 307 0.07 -19.50 -9.86
CA ASN A 307 1.34 -20.07 -10.28
C ASN A 307 2.12 -19.01 -11.05
N ALA A 308 3.33 -18.69 -10.60
CA ALA A 308 4.15 -17.65 -11.23
C ALA A 308 5.53 -18.12 -11.68
N GLY A 309 5.67 -19.42 -11.93
CA GLY A 309 6.97 -20.05 -12.19
C GLY A 309 7.88 -20.07 -10.95
N SER A 310 9.13 -20.48 -11.15
CA SER A 310 10.15 -20.65 -10.10
C SER A 310 10.70 -19.35 -9.50
N ASP A 311 10.10 -18.20 -9.83
CA ASP A 311 10.53 -16.91 -9.30
C ASP A 311 9.96 -16.75 -7.89
N ASN A 312 10.84 -16.54 -6.91
CA ASN A 312 10.46 -16.22 -5.53
C ASN A 312 9.59 -14.95 -5.49
N LEU A 313 8.27 -15.11 -5.56
CA LEU A 313 7.30 -14.05 -5.41
C LEU A 313 7.14 -13.71 -3.93
N GLY A 314 8.01 -12.83 -3.41
CA GLY A 314 7.78 -12.16 -2.13
C GLY A 314 7.31 -10.73 -2.38
N GLY A 315 6.17 -10.30 -1.82
CA GLY A 315 5.73 -8.92 -1.99
C GLY A 315 4.31 -8.61 -1.55
N LYS A 316 3.98 -7.31 -1.49
CA LYS A 316 2.60 -6.81 -1.36
C LYS A 316 1.83 -7.19 -2.63
N THR A 317 0.58 -7.61 -2.50
CA THR A 317 -0.33 -7.87 -3.63
C THR A 317 -1.45 -6.84 -3.66
N ALA A 318 -2.03 -6.64 -4.84
CA ALA A 318 -3.18 -5.79 -5.06
C ALA A 318 -4.17 -6.48 -5.98
N ILE A 319 -5.46 -6.26 -5.77
CA ILE A 319 -6.53 -6.80 -6.60
C ILE A 319 -7.57 -5.74 -6.90
N LYS A 320 -8.01 -5.71 -8.15
CA LYS A 320 -9.21 -5.00 -8.59
C LYS A 320 -10.13 -6.00 -9.28
N VAL A 321 -11.41 -5.91 -8.98
CA VAL A 321 -12.46 -6.63 -9.72
C VAL A 321 -13.40 -5.59 -10.31
N VAL A 322 -13.73 -5.76 -11.58
CA VAL A 322 -14.74 -4.97 -12.29
C VAL A 322 -15.98 -5.85 -12.54
N PRO A 323 -17.20 -5.28 -12.50
CA PRO A 323 -18.41 -5.98 -12.90
C PRO A 323 -18.37 -6.55 -14.32
#